data_AF-A0A3M2BKN4-F1
#
_entry.id   AF-A0A3M2BKN4-F1
#
_cell.length_a   1.000
_cell.length_b   1.000
_cell.length_c   1.000
_cell.angle_alpha   90.00
_cell.angle_beta   90.00
_cell.angle_gamma   90.00
#
_symmetry.space_group_name_H-M   'P 1'
#
loop_
_entity.id
_entity.type
_entity.pdbx_description
1 polymer ?
#
loop_
_entity_poly.entity_id
_entity_poly.type
_entity_poly.pdbx_seq_one_letter_code
_entity_poly.pdbx_strand_id
1 'polypeptide(L)'
;MLVVGVVLSAVIGTAPAQVHRETSEDGHTSVSIAPTQTDNTGWNRGTGVPFSTSPDMEINLRRQIGGLQVADMNNDGLNDVVAVVYHSSSFPPYDDWHDMIFYNTGSAIESTPSWGFYRTGAYR
;
A
#
# COMPACT_ATOMS: atom_id res chain seq x y z
N MET A 1 35.76 -56.04 2.92
CA MET A 1 35.80 -54.73 3.59
C MET A 1 34.38 -54.18 3.55
N LEU A 2 33.66 -54.18 4.67
CA LEU A 2 32.25 -53.76 4.73
C LEU A 2 32.20 -52.33 5.29
N VAL A 3 31.60 -51.39 4.57
CA VAL A 3 31.38 -50.02 5.06
C VAL A 3 29.95 -49.93 5.58
N VAL A 4 29.80 -49.68 6.88
CA VAL A 4 28.50 -49.44 7.52
C VAL A 4 28.25 -47.93 7.49
N GLY A 5 27.25 -47.49 6.71
CA GLY A 5 26.81 -46.10 6.67
C GLY A 5 25.87 -45.80 7.84
N VAL A 6 26.25 -44.88 8.72
CA VAL A 6 25.37 -44.33 9.75
C VAL A 6 24.53 -43.23 9.12
N VAL A 7 23.21 -43.40 9.11
CA VAL A 7 22.27 -42.34 8.72
C VAL A 7 21.91 -41.56 9.97
N LEU A 8 22.28 -40.27 9.99
CA LEU A 8 21.91 -39.34 11.04
C LEU A 8 20.59 -38.66 10.66
N SER A 9 19.51 -38.96 11.36
CA SER A 9 18.23 -38.27 11.18
C SER A 9 18.13 -37.12 12.18
N ALA A 10 18.11 -35.87 11.68
CA ALA A 10 17.83 -34.70 12.49
C ALA A 10 16.31 -34.51 12.61
N VAL A 11 15.79 -34.47 13.83
CA VAL A 11 14.42 -34.03 14.10
C VAL A 11 14.46 -32.51 14.24
N ILE A 12 13.90 -31.79 13.27
CA ILE A 12 13.75 -30.34 13.35
C ILE A 12 12.54 -30.08 14.26
N GLY A 13 12.80 -29.73 15.52
CA GLY A 13 11.75 -29.22 16.41
C GLY A 13 11.33 -27.83 15.96
N THR A 14 10.02 -27.56 15.92
CA THR A 14 9.48 -26.21 15.75
C THR A 14 9.85 -25.37 16.97
N ALA A 15 10.61 -24.28 16.78
CA ALA A 15 10.91 -23.35 17.85
C ALA A 15 9.61 -22.75 18.42
N PRO A 16 9.48 -22.61 19.74
CA PRO A 16 8.31 -21.97 20.34
C PRO A 16 8.21 -20.51 19.86
N ALA A 17 6.98 -20.04 19.62
CA ALA A 17 6.72 -18.65 19.24
C ALA A 17 7.37 -17.71 20.28
N GLN A 18 8.28 -16.86 19.82
CA GLN A 18 9.02 -15.95 20.70
C GLN A 18 8.06 -14.86 21.21
N VAL A 19 7.94 -14.72 22.53
CA VAL A 19 7.18 -13.64 23.15
C VAL A 19 7.87 -12.31 22.83
N HIS A 20 7.16 -11.40 22.17
CA HIS A 20 7.67 -10.06 21.91
C HIS A 20 7.68 -9.26 23.21
N ARG A 21 8.84 -8.73 23.58
CA ARG A 21 9.01 -7.93 24.80
C ARG A 21 9.53 -6.56 24.41
N GLU A 22 8.78 -5.54 24.79
CA GLU A 22 9.20 -4.16 24.68
C GLU A 22 9.53 -3.62 26.06
N THR A 23 10.64 -2.90 26.15
CA THR A 23 11.09 -2.23 27.37
C THR A 23 11.22 -0.75 27.05
N SER A 24 10.75 0.13 27.93
CA SER A 24 10.91 1.56 27.76
C SER A 24 12.38 1.96 27.65
N GLU A 25 12.65 3.08 27.00
CA GLU A 25 14.01 3.59 26.79
C GLU A 25 14.78 3.80 28.10
N ASP A 26 14.05 4.18 29.17
CA ASP A 26 14.59 4.35 30.53
C ASP A 26 14.75 3.03 31.31
N GLY A 27 14.33 1.89 30.74
CA GLY A 27 14.46 0.57 31.35
C GLY A 27 13.48 0.25 32.49
N HIS A 28 12.60 1.18 32.87
CA HIS A 28 11.77 1.03 34.06
C HIS A 28 10.44 0.31 33.83
N THR A 29 9.97 0.24 32.59
CA THR A 29 8.72 -0.43 32.25
C THR A 29 8.95 -1.45 31.14
N SER A 30 8.25 -2.59 31.23
CA SER A 30 8.24 -3.55 30.13
C SER A 30 6.86 -4.15 29.96
N VAL A 31 6.52 -4.45 28.71
CA VAL A 31 5.32 -5.18 28.33
C VAL A 31 5.72 -6.44 27.58
N SER A 32 5.08 -7.56 27.91
CA SER A 32 5.21 -8.81 27.17
C SER A 32 3.93 -9.01 26.37
N ILE A 33 4.05 -9.04 25.05
CA ILE A 33 2.94 -9.21 24.13
C ILE A 33 2.90 -10.68 23.73
N ALA A 34 1.80 -11.35 24.07
CA ALA A 34 1.60 -12.73 23.69
C ALA A 34 1.47 -12.82 22.16
N PRO A 35 2.09 -13.83 21.51
CA PRO A 35 1.98 -13.99 20.08
C PRO A 35 0.52 -14.08 19.64
N THR A 36 0.10 -13.26 18.69
CA THR A 36 -1.23 -13.36 18.07
C THR A 36 -1.18 -14.16 16.77
N GLN A 37 -2.33 -14.64 16.29
CA GLN A 37 -2.39 -15.29 14.96
C GLN A 37 -1.91 -14.39 13.81
N THR A 38 -1.88 -13.07 14.03
CA THR A 38 -1.48 -12.08 13.02
C THR A 38 -0.01 -11.65 13.13
N ASP A 39 0.73 -12.15 14.11
CA ASP A 39 2.14 -11.80 14.28
C ASP A 39 2.97 -12.42 13.16
N ASN A 40 3.82 -11.60 12.52
CA ASN A 40 4.71 -12.00 11.42
C ASN A 40 4.03 -12.62 10.19
N THR A 41 2.70 -12.53 10.07
CA THR A 41 1.94 -13.04 8.90
C THR A 41 1.58 -11.94 7.90
N GLY A 42 2.02 -10.70 8.11
CA GLY A 42 1.78 -9.56 7.22
C GLY A 42 0.42 -8.90 7.41
N TRP A 43 -0.05 -8.15 6.39
CA TRP A 43 -1.39 -7.54 6.39
C TRP A 43 -2.46 -8.62 6.21
N ASN A 44 -2.92 -9.19 7.31
CA ASN A 44 -4.05 -10.12 7.29
C ASN A 44 -5.36 -9.35 7.28
N ARG A 45 -6.12 -9.51 6.20
CA ARG A 45 -7.52 -9.09 6.18
C ARG A 45 -8.30 -9.96 7.15
N GLY A 46 -8.99 -9.35 8.11
CA GLY A 46 -9.89 -10.08 9.01
C GLY A 46 -10.96 -10.85 8.24
N THR A 47 -11.31 -12.05 8.71
CA THR A 47 -12.44 -12.81 8.18
C THR A 47 -13.72 -11.99 8.38
N GLY A 48 -14.40 -11.60 7.29
CA GLY A 48 -15.61 -10.78 7.33
C GLY A 48 -15.45 -9.33 6.85
N VAL A 49 -14.25 -8.91 6.44
CA VAL A 49 -14.08 -7.63 5.74
C VAL A 49 -14.71 -7.73 4.34
N PRO A 50 -15.75 -6.95 4.01
CA PRO A 50 -16.60 -7.15 2.82
C PRO A 50 -16.01 -6.52 1.54
N PHE A 51 -14.70 -6.37 1.47
CA PHE A 51 -14.02 -5.82 0.29
C PHE A 51 -13.48 -6.96 -0.57
N SER A 52 -13.39 -6.75 -1.88
CA SER A 52 -12.78 -7.70 -2.82
C SER A 52 -11.25 -7.79 -2.60
N THR A 53 -10.61 -8.89 -3.03
CA THR A 53 -9.13 -9.00 -3.07
C THR A 53 -8.53 -8.31 -4.30
N SER A 54 -9.36 -7.94 -5.26
CA SER A 54 -9.01 -7.14 -6.43
C SER A 54 -9.60 -5.74 -6.28
N PRO A 55 -8.93 -4.68 -6.75
CA PRO A 55 -9.50 -3.34 -6.74
C PRO A 55 -10.72 -3.29 -7.67
N ASP A 56 -11.72 -2.49 -7.29
CA ASP A 56 -12.88 -2.23 -8.15
C ASP A 56 -12.48 -1.37 -9.37
N MET A 57 -11.46 -0.53 -9.20
CA MET A 57 -10.86 0.28 -10.24
C MET A 57 -9.34 0.37 -10.04
N GLU A 58 -8.61 0.30 -11.15
CA GLU A 58 -7.18 0.51 -11.21
C GLU A 58 -6.83 1.53 -12.28
N ILE A 59 -6.03 2.55 -11.92
CA ILE A 59 -5.53 3.57 -12.84
C ILE A 59 -4.03 3.42 -12.94
N ASN A 60 -3.55 2.99 -14.11
CA ASN A 60 -2.15 2.64 -14.36
C ASN A 60 -1.34 3.78 -15.02
N LEU A 61 -1.71 5.02 -14.74
CA LEU A 61 -0.98 6.18 -15.24
C LEU A 61 0.34 6.35 -14.49
N ARG A 62 1.44 6.42 -15.22
CA ARG A 62 2.76 6.69 -14.66
C ARG A 62 2.85 8.15 -14.21
N ARG A 63 2.46 8.42 -12.96
CA ARG A 63 2.48 9.75 -12.32
C ARG A 63 3.04 9.63 -10.90
N GLN A 64 3.55 10.74 -10.36
CA GLN A 64 3.91 10.82 -8.94
C GLN A 64 2.80 11.54 -8.20
N ILE A 65 1.99 10.79 -7.46
CA ILE A 65 0.85 11.37 -6.74
C ILE A 65 1.34 11.94 -5.41
N GLY A 66 1.16 13.25 -5.24
CA GLY A 66 1.45 13.96 -3.99
C GLY A 66 0.24 14.10 -3.07
N GLY A 67 -0.97 13.96 -3.61
CA GLY A 67 -2.19 14.06 -2.84
C GLY A 67 -3.41 13.52 -3.58
N LEU A 68 -4.40 13.09 -2.80
CA LEU A 68 -5.71 12.65 -3.28
C LEU A 68 -6.80 13.39 -2.50
N GLN A 69 -7.86 13.79 -3.20
CA GLN A 69 -9.06 14.37 -2.60
C GLN A 69 -10.29 13.75 -3.26
N VAL A 70 -11.34 13.55 -2.48
CA VAL A 70 -12.67 13.17 -2.97
C VAL A 70 -13.60 14.35 -2.76
N ALA A 71 -14.26 14.77 -3.84
CA ALA A 71 -15.23 15.87 -3.85
C ALA A 71 -16.07 15.80 -5.12
N ASP A 72 -17.29 16.31 -5.08
CA ASP A 72 -18.07 16.59 -6.28
C ASP A 72 -17.51 17.85 -6.96
N MET A 73 -16.82 17.67 -8.09
CA MET A 73 -16.08 18.73 -8.78
C MET A 73 -16.87 19.36 -9.92
N ASN A 74 -17.96 18.72 -10.36
CA ASN A 74 -18.80 19.17 -11.49
C ASN A 74 -20.25 19.49 -11.07
N ASN A 75 -20.59 19.31 -9.80
CA ASN A 75 -21.91 19.55 -9.20
C ASN A 75 -23.00 18.64 -9.80
N ASP A 76 -22.67 17.38 -10.12
CA ASP A 76 -23.63 16.37 -10.57
C ASP A 76 -24.20 15.50 -9.43
N GLY A 77 -23.75 15.74 -8.19
CA GLY A 77 -24.15 15.02 -7.00
C GLY A 77 -23.37 13.73 -6.77
N LEU A 78 -22.35 13.44 -7.58
CA LEU A 78 -21.47 12.29 -7.43
C LEU A 78 -20.09 12.75 -6.96
N ASN A 79 -19.46 11.94 -6.11
CA ASN A 79 -18.11 12.21 -5.64
C ASN A 79 -17.10 11.78 -6.70
N ASP A 80 -16.23 12.71 -7.10
CA ASP A 80 -15.11 12.51 -8.03
C ASP A 80 -13.79 12.27 -7.29
N VAL A 81 -12.76 11.88 -8.03
CA VAL A 81 -11.40 11.72 -7.52
C VAL A 81 -10.49 12.78 -8.13
N VAL A 82 -9.90 13.61 -7.27
CA VAL A 82 -8.85 14.57 -7.63
C VAL A 82 -7.51 13.99 -7.20
N ALA A 83 -6.57 13.92 -8.15
CA ALA A 83 -5.21 13.47 -7.92
C ALA A 83 -4.21 14.58 -8.23
N VAL A 84 -3.52 15.05 -7.20
CA VAL A 84 -2.50 16.09 -7.31
C VAL A 84 -1.18 15.43 -7.63
N VAL A 85 -0.52 15.89 -8.69
CA VAL A 85 0.74 15.35 -9.15
C VAL A 85 1.90 16.18 -8.59
N TYR A 86 2.79 15.51 -7.88
CA TYR A 86 3.98 16.09 -7.30
C TYR A 86 5.12 16.12 -8.33
N HIS A 87 5.66 17.30 -8.63
CA HIS A 87 6.82 17.45 -9.52
C HIS A 87 8.15 17.17 -8.81
N SER A 88 8.87 16.13 -9.24
CA SER A 88 10.17 15.73 -8.70
C SER A 88 11.21 15.45 -9.80
N SER A 89 12.49 15.58 -9.47
CA SER A 89 13.61 15.19 -10.34
C SER A 89 13.83 13.67 -10.33
N SER A 90 12.85 12.90 -10.79
CA SER A 90 12.95 11.42 -10.82
C SER A 90 13.65 10.91 -12.08
N PHE A 91 14.23 9.71 -12.02
CA PHE A 91 14.80 9.01 -13.19
C PHE A 91 14.12 7.64 -13.40
N PRO A 92 13.66 7.32 -14.63
CA PRO A 92 13.58 8.20 -15.79
C PRO A 92 12.61 9.37 -15.54
N PRO A 93 12.86 10.54 -16.15
CA PRO A 93 12.03 11.73 -15.93
C PRO A 93 10.58 11.46 -16.32
N TYR A 94 9.65 12.08 -15.58
CA TYR A 94 8.27 12.17 -16.02
C TYR A 94 8.15 13.42 -16.91
N ASP A 95 7.43 13.28 -18.01
CA ASP A 95 7.15 14.30 -19.00
C ASP A 95 5.79 15.00 -18.76
N ASP A 96 4.95 14.41 -17.91
CA ASP A 96 3.62 14.90 -17.56
C ASP A 96 3.47 15.02 -16.04
N TRP A 97 3.15 16.25 -15.62
CA TRP A 97 2.96 16.64 -14.22
C TRP A 97 1.63 17.36 -13.99
N HIS A 98 0.59 16.98 -14.74
CA HIS A 98 -0.72 17.59 -14.62
C HIS A 98 -1.49 16.99 -13.44
N ASP A 99 -2.09 17.85 -12.62
CA ASP A 99 -3.15 17.45 -11.71
C ASP A 99 -4.32 16.89 -12.53
N MET A 100 -4.99 15.87 -12.00
CA MET A 100 -6.00 15.11 -12.72
C MET A 100 -7.32 15.10 -11.93
N ILE A 101 -8.43 15.22 -12.64
CA ILE A 101 -9.76 14.91 -12.12
C ILE A 101 -10.32 13.72 -12.89
N PHE A 102 -10.76 12.70 -12.16
CA PHE A 102 -11.48 11.55 -12.68
C PHE A 102 -12.92 11.68 -12.22
N TYR A 103 -13.83 11.96 -13.16
CA TYR A 103 -15.24 12.10 -12.82
C TYR A 103 -15.86 10.76 -12.50
N ASN A 104 -16.89 10.80 -11.68
CA ASN A 104 -17.74 9.67 -11.43
C ASN A 104 -18.87 9.61 -12.46
N THR A 105 -19.01 8.47 -13.13
CA THR A 105 -20.04 8.24 -14.15
C THR A 105 -21.36 7.71 -13.58
N GLY A 106 -21.43 7.54 -12.25
CA GLY A 106 -22.54 6.91 -11.52
C GLY A 106 -22.43 5.38 -11.45
N SER A 107 -21.56 4.77 -12.27
CA SER A 107 -21.27 3.32 -12.24
C SER A 107 -19.82 3.01 -11.87
N ALA A 108 -18.91 3.93 -12.18
CA ALA A 108 -17.50 3.86 -11.85
C ALA A 108 -16.89 5.26 -11.93
N ILE A 109 -15.73 5.44 -11.31
CA ILE A 109 -14.83 6.54 -11.63
C ILE A 109 -14.30 6.34 -13.07
N GLU A 110 -13.86 7.40 -13.74
CA GLU A 110 -13.22 7.29 -15.05
C GLU A 110 -11.81 6.70 -14.95
N SER A 111 -11.40 5.91 -15.94
CA SER A 111 -10.02 5.38 -16.02
C SER A 111 -9.04 6.34 -16.70
N THR A 112 -9.57 7.33 -17.41
CA THR A 112 -8.83 8.38 -18.09
C THR A 112 -9.32 9.71 -17.54
N PRO A 113 -8.44 10.59 -17.05
CA PRO A 113 -8.90 11.84 -16.45
C PRO A 113 -9.52 12.73 -17.51
N SER A 114 -10.73 13.21 -17.25
CA SER A 114 -11.44 14.14 -18.12
C SER A 114 -10.86 15.54 -18.09
N TRP A 115 -10.06 15.88 -17.07
CA TRP A 115 -9.49 17.21 -16.94
C TRP A 115 -8.06 17.20 -16.38
N GLY A 116 -7.21 18.07 -16.95
CA GLY A 116 -5.85 18.31 -16.49
C GLY A 116 -5.40 19.76 -16.70
N PHE A 117 -4.71 20.33 -15.70
CA PHE A 117 -4.16 21.69 -15.76
C PHE A 117 -2.70 21.70 -16.19
N TYR A 118 -2.36 22.48 -17.21
CA TYR A 118 -0.97 22.89 -17.48
C TYR A 118 -0.55 23.95 -16.46
N ARG A 119 0.42 23.66 -15.60
CA ARG A 119 1.14 24.74 -14.90
C ARG A 119 2.14 25.32 -15.90
N THR A 120 1.70 26.26 -16.74
CA THR A 120 2.63 27.06 -17.55
C THR A 120 3.42 27.98 -16.61
N GLY A 121 4.51 27.44 -16.07
CA GLY A 121 5.33 28.12 -15.07
C GLY A 121 6.55 27.29 -14.71
N ALA A 122 7.30 26.85 -15.73
CA ALA A 122 8.69 26.49 -15.51
C ALA A 122 9.43 27.77 -15.12
N TYR A 123 9.87 27.84 -13.86
CA TYR A 123 10.98 28.71 -13.49
C TYR A 123 12.16 28.32 -14.39
N ARG A 124 12.55 29.24 -15.27
CA ARG A 124 13.92 29.31 -15.76
C ARG A 124 14.78 30.02 -14.72
#